data_AF-A0A441X916-F1
#
_entry.id   AF-A0A441X916-F1
#
_cell.length_a   1.000
_cell.length_b   1.000
_cell.length_c   1.000
_cell.angle_alpha   90.00
_cell.angle_beta   90.00
_cell.angle_gamma   90.00
#
_symmetry.space_group_name_H-M   'P 1'
#
loop_
_entity.id
_entity.type
_entity.pdbx_description
1 polymer ?
#
loop_
_entity_poly.entity_id
_entity_poly.type
_entity_poly.pdbx_seq_one_letter_code
_entity_poly.pdbx_strand_id
1 'polypeptide(L)' 'MAINADAQELAALRSLSASIGRDPHLTQAAGGNTSLKAGDTLWIKASGTWLKNALAEDIMVPVAIPPLLRAVERRD' A
#
# COMPACT_ATOMS: atom_id res chain seq x y z
N MET A 1 -8.15 17.53 10.72
CA MET A 1 -6.70 17.71 10.45
C MET A 1 -6.04 16.41 10.00
N ALA A 2 -6.25 15.28 10.71
CA ALA A 2 -5.69 13.96 10.34
C ALA A 2 -5.99 13.51 8.90
N ILE A 3 -7.25 13.63 8.45
CA ILE A 3 -7.67 13.24 7.08
C ILE A 3 -6.88 13.88 5.93
N ASN A 4 -6.33 15.09 6.13
CA ASN A 4 -5.55 15.77 5.08
C ASN A 4 -4.09 15.33 5.08
N ALA A 5 -3.52 15.05 6.26
CA ALA A 5 -2.18 14.50 6.39
C ALA A 5 -2.14 13.06 5.82
N ASP A 6 -3.13 12.24 6.16
CA ASP A 6 -3.23 10.85 5.66
C ASP A 6 -3.36 10.81 4.12
N ALA A 7 -4.10 11.75 3.53
CA ALA A 7 -4.22 11.86 2.07
C ALA A 7 -2.89 12.25 1.40
N GLN A 8 -2.13 13.15 2.02
CA GLN A 8 -0.79 13.54 1.54
C GLN A 8 0.19 12.37 1.66
N GLU A 9 0.17 11.64 2.76
CA GLU A 9 1.01 10.44 2.96
C GLU A 9 0.64 9.34 1.97
N LEU A 10 -0.65 9.14 1.68
CA LEU A 10 -1.08 8.17 0.66
C LEU A 10 -0.60 8.57 -0.74
N ALA A 11 -0.62 9.86 -1.08
CA ALA A 11 -0.07 10.36 -2.34
C ALA A 11 1.47 10.17 -2.41
N ALA A 12 2.18 10.40 -1.31
CA ALA A 12 3.61 10.14 -1.20
C ALA A 12 3.94 8.65 -1.38
N LEU A 13 3.15 7.76 -0.75
CA LEU A 13 3.25 6.32 -0.91
C LEU A 13 3.08 5.90 -2.36
N ARG A 14 2.03 6.38 -3.06
CA ARG A 14 1.82 6.07 -4.49
C ARG A 14 3.00 6.50 -5.36
N SER A 15 3.60 7.65 -5.05
CA SER A 15 4.79 8.14 -5.76
C SER A 15 6.00 7.25 -5.53
N LEU A 16 6.24 6.85 -4.28
CA LEU A 16 7.30 5.91 -3.92
C LEU A 16 7.10 4.53 -4.58
N SER A 17 5.88 3.99 -4.51
CA SER A 17 5.50 2.73 -5.18
C SER A 17 5.82 2.78 -6.67
N ALA A 18 5.42 3.86 -7.37
CA ALA A 18 5.70 3.99 -8.79
C ALA A 18 7.20 4.10 -9.09
N SER A 19 7.96 4.79 -8.25
CA SER A 19 9.42 4.88 -8.37
C SER A 19 10.08 3.50 -8.22
N ILE A 20 9.75 2.77 -7.16
CA ILE A 20 10.29 1.43 -6.90
C ILE A 20 9.86 0.45 -8.00
N GLY A 21 8.60 0.52 -8.43
CA GLY A 21 8.03 -0.38 -9.43
C GLY A 21 8.62 -0.23 -10.84
N ARG A 22 9.22 0.92 -11.13
CA ARG A 22 9.91 1.17 -12.41
C ARG A 22 11.31 0.59 -12.45
N ASP A 23 11.87 0.22 -11.30
CA ASP A 23 13.18 -0.43 -11.23
C ASP A 23 13.05 -1.96 -11.25
N PRO A 24 13.40 -2.63 -12.36
CA PRO A 24 13.32 -4.08 -12.49
C PRO A 24 14.29 -4.84 -11.56
N HIS A 25 15.30 -4.16 -10.99
CA HIS A 25 16.19 -4.73 -9.98
C HIS A 25 15.56 -4.74 -8.57
N LEU A 26 14.54 -3.93 -8.33
CA LEU A 26 13.81 -3.90 -7.06
C LEU A 26 12.55 -4.77 -7.10
N THR A 27 11.78 -4.70 -8.18
CA THR A 27 10.55 -5.48 -8.34
C THR A 27 10.42 -6.07 -9.73
N GLN A 28 9.81 -7.24 -9.82
CA GLN A 28 9.57 -7.93 -11.08
C GLN A 28 8.10 -8.32 -11.17
N ALA A 29 7.48 -8.02 -12.32
CA ALA A 29 6.05 -8.20 -12.55
C ALA A 29 5.19 -7.60 -11.40
N ALA A 30 4.21 -8.36 -10.90
CA ALA A 30 3.35 -7.95 -9.80
C ALA A 30 3.98 -8.14 -8.39
N GLY A 31 5.26 -8.50 -8.33
CA GLY A 31 6.00 -8.73 -7.09
C GLY A 31 6.32 -7.44 -6.31
N GLY A 32 6.68 -7.61 -5.04
CA GLY A 32 6.95 -6.52 -4.10
C GLY A 32 5.68 -5.90 -3.50
N ASN A 33 5.78 -5.30 -2.32
CA ASN A 33 4.68 -4.64 -1.64
C ASN A 33 5.16 -3.34 -1.00
N THR A 34 4.25 -2.37 -0.92
CA THR A 34 4.43 -1.13 -0.16
C THR A 34 3.16 -0.89 0.65
N SER A 35 3.30 -0.35 1.84
CA SER A 35 2.15 -0.04 2.70
C SER A 35 2.35 1.23 3.53
N LEU A 36 1.23 1.79 4.00
CA LEU A 36 1.17 2.95 4.89
C LEU A 36 0.15 2.66 5.99
N LYS A 37 0.55 2.90 7.23
CA LYS A 37 -0.37 2.92 8.37
C LYS A 37 -0.87 4.35 8.59
N ALA A 38 -2.16 4.57 8.40
CA ALA A 38 -2.84 5.84 8.65
C ALA A 38 -4.00 5.58 9.63
N GLY A 39 -3.81 6.00 10.89
CA GLY A 39 -4.71 5.63 12.00
C GLY A 39 -4.88 4.11 12.14
N ASP A 40 -6.13 3.65 12.07
CA ASP A 40 -6.52 2.23 12.14
C ASP A 40 -6.62 1.57 10.76
N THR A 41 -6.13 2.21 9.70
CA THR A 41 -6.12 1.67 8.33
C THR A 41 -4.69 1.39 7.87
N LEU A 42 -4.47 0.19 7.33
CA LEU A 42 -3.29 -0.17 6.56
C LEU A 42 -3.63 -0.07 5.08
N TRP A 43 -3.09 0.93 4.39
CA TRP A 43 -3.10 0.97 2.94
C TRP A 43 -2.01 0.05 2.41
N ILE A 44 -2.35 -0.88 1.52
CA ILE A 44 -1.42 -1.88 1.00
C ILE A 44 -1.65 -2.13 -0.49
N LYS A 45 -0.59 -2.44 -1.24
CA LYS A 45 -0.70 -2.82 -2.66
C LYS A 45 -1.67 -4.00 -2.81
N ALA A 46 -2.64 -3.87 -3.71
CA ALA A 46 -3.55 -4.96 -4.06
C ALA A 46 -2.80 -6.15 -4.69
N SER A 47 -3.32 -7.36 -4.50
CA SER A 47 -2.75 -8.56 -5.13
C SER A 47 -2.87 -8.49 -6.65
N GLY A 48 -1.88 -9.01 -7.37
CA GLY A 48 -1.84 -9.04 -8.84
C GLY A 48 -1.55 -7.70 -9.55
N THR A 49 -1.53 -6.57 -8.83
CA THR A 49 -1.23 -5.24 -9.40
C THR A 49 0.27 -4.95 -9.41
N TRP A 50 0.70 -4.00 -10.24
CA TRP A 50 2.11 -3.63 -10.39
C TRP A 50 2.39 -2.30 -9.69
N LEU A 51 3.45 -2.23 -8.88
CA LEU A 51 3.84 -1.00 -8.19
C LEU A 51 4.08 0.18 -9.15
N LYS A 52 4.60 -0.09 -10.36
CA LYS A 52 4.84 0.94 -11.39
C LYS A 52 3.58 1.68 -11.82
N ASN A 53 2.41 1.05 -11.65
CA ASN A 53 1.11 1.59 -12.03
C ASN A 53 0.50 2.45 -10.90
N ALA A 54 1.17 2.59 -9.74
CA ALA A 54 0.59 3.24 -8.57
C ALA A 54 0.11 4.68 -8.80
N LEU A 55 0.65 5.40 -9.79
CA LEU A 55 0.18 6.74 -10.15
C LEU A 55 -0.96 6.75 -11.19
N ALA A 56 -1.10 5.68 -11.98
CA ALA A 56 -2.08 5.57 -13.07
C ALA A 56 -3.35 4.81 -12.67
N GLU A 57 -3.23 3.88 -11.72
CA GLU A 57 -4.30 2.99 -11.26
C GLU A 57 -4.50 3.14 -9.75
N ASP A 58 -5.71 2.79 -9.30
CA ASP A 58 -5.99 2.68 -7.87
C ASP A 58 -5.62 1.28 -7.37
N ILE A 59 -4.36 1.14 -6.97
CA ILE A 59 -3.79 -0.16 -6.55
C ILE A 59 -3.58 -0.25 -5.04
N MET A 60 -3.89 0.81 -4.28
CA MET A 60 -3.72 0.83 -2.83
C MET A 60 -5.07 0.58 -2.17
N VAL A 61 -5.22 -0.57 -1.53
CA VAL A 61 -6.48 -0.94 -0.87
C VAL A 61 -6.40 -0.72 0.63
N PRO A 62 -7.48 -0.25 1.27
CA PRO A 62 -7.52 -0.08 2.72
C PRO A 62 -7.81 -1.41 3.40
N VAL A 63 -7.08 -1.69 4.48
CA VAL A 63 -7.32 -2.84 5.37
C VAL A 63 -7.46 -2.33 6.80
N ALA A 64 -8.55 -2.70 7.48
CA ALA A 64 -8.75 -2.34 8.88
C ALA A 64 -7.76 -3.10 9.77
N ILE A 65 -6.96 -2.37 10.55
CA ILE A 65 -5.90 -2.93 11.41
C ILE A 65 -6.47 -3.73 12.59
N PRO A 66 -7.49 -3.27 13.34
CA PRO A 66 -7.97 -4.01 14.50
C PRO A 66 -8.42 -5.46 14.21
N PRO A 67 -9.26 -5.74 13.19
CA PRO A 67 -9.59 -7.12 12.86
C PRO A 67 -8.40 -7.90 12.27
N LEU A 68 -7.50 -7.24 11.52
CA LEU A 68 -6.28 -7.87 10.99
C LEU A 68 -5.37 -8.37 12.11
N LEU A 69 -5.14 -7.57 13.16
CA LEU A 69 -4.32 -7.97 14.30
C LEU A 69 -4.93 -9.17 15.03
N ARG A 70 -6.26 -9.16 15.24
CA ARG A 70 -6.96 -10.31 15.83
C ARG A 70 -6.82 -11.57 14.98
N ALA A 71 -6.77 -11.42 13.65
CA ALA A 71 -6.59 -12.56 12.77
C ALA A 71 -5.16 -13.14 12.88
N VAL A 72 -4.15 -12.27 12.87
CA VAL A 72 -2.75 -12.67 13.10
C VAL A 72 -2.56 -13.40 14.44
N GLU A 73 -3.21 -12.93 15.51
CA GLU A 73 -3.19 -13.57 16.83
C GLU A 73 -3.80 -14.98 16.81
N ARG A 74 -4.87 -15.18 16.03
CA ARG A 74 -5.60 -16.44 15.88
C ARG A 74 -5.00 -17.38 14.84
N ARG A 75 -4.11 -16.87 13.97
CA ARG A 75 -3.50 -17.58 12.83
C ARG A 75 -4.51 -17.98 11.74
N ASP A 76 -5.52 -17.16 11.52
CA ASP A 76 -6.49 -17.20 10.39
C ASP A 76 -6.16 -16.14 9.32
#